data_AF-A0A359B0J7-F1
#
_entry.id   AF-A0A359B0J7-F1
#
_cell.length_a   1.000
_cell.length_b   1.000
_cell.length_c   1.000
_cell.angle_alpha   90.00
_cell.angle_beta   90.00
_cell.angle_gamma   90.00
#
_symmetry.space_group_name_H-M   'P 1'
#
loop_
_entity.id
_entity.type
_entity.pdbx_description
1 polymer ?
#
loop_
_entity_poly.entity_id
_entity_poly.type
_entity_poly.pdbx_seq_one_letter_code
_entity_poly.pdbx_strand_id
1 'polypeptide(L)'
;YIKAESEVRTNDIEAAKKTLDLISNARAKSGTHSYTWASTPEALLDQIFVQKRIELWGEGHALFEFNRLEKTIDRTYQGTNHPAANIIGGDRPLPWHDALRTFQIPIKEIEGDDAITEADQNP
;
A
#
# COMPACT_ATOMS: atom_id res chain seq x y z
N TYR A 1 -2.03 9.45 -8.86
CA TYR A 1 -2.79 8.68 -7.84
C TYR A 1 -3.18 9.49 -6.61
N ILE A 2 -2.29 10.26 -5.96
CA ILE A 2 -2.65 11.09 -4.78
C ILE A 2 -3.86 12.00 -5.06
N LYS A 3 -3.84 12.71 -6.20
CA LYS A 3 -4.96 13.55 -6.65
C LYS A 3 -6.27 12.76 -6.78
N ALA A 4 -6.27 11.66 -7.56
CA ALA A 4 -7.45 10.83 -7.75
C ALA A 4 -8.03 10.31 -6.42
N GLU A 5 -7.17 9.84 -5.51
CA GLU A 5 -7.62 9.40 -4.19
C GLU A 5 -8.23 10.55 -3.36
N SER A 6 -7.58 11.71 -3.36
CA SER A 6 -8.09 12.90 -2.68
C SER A 6 -9.46 13.29 -3.22
N GLU A 7 -9.64 13.30 -4.53
CA GLU A 7 -10.91 13.61 -5.19
C GLU A 7 -12.02 12.67 -4.73
N VAL A 8 -11.76 11.35 -4.63
CA VAL A 8 -12.75 10.40 -4.07
C VAL A 8 -13.05 10.70 -2.60
N ARG A 9 -12.02 10.96 -1.78
CA ARG A 9 -12.19 11.26 -0.35
C ARG A 9 -12.92 12.57 -0.08
N THR A 10 -12.87 13.52 -1.01
CA THR A 10 -13.67 14.76 -0.99
C THR A 10 -14.98 14.65 -1.77
N ASN A 11 -15.40 13.42 -2.10
CA ASN A 11 -16.67 13.10 -2.77
C ASN A 11 -16.82 13.65 -4.21
N ASP A 12 -15.71 13.86 -4.93
CA ASP A 12 -15.68 14.21 -6.35
C ASP A 12 -15.25 13.00 -7.21
N ILE A 13 -16.18 12.06 -7.35
CA ILE A 13 -15.98 10.79 -8.06
C ILE A 13 -15.67 11.01 -9.54
N GLU A 14 -16.33 11.98 -10.17
CA GLU A 14 -16.16 12.24 -11.61
C GLU A 14 -14.82 12.90 -11.93
N ALA A 15 -14.31 13.79 -11.07
CA ALA A 15 -12.94 14.28 -11.20
C ALA A 15 -11.92 13.15 -10.98
N ALA A 16 -12.13 12.29 -9.99
CA ALA A 16 -11.27 11.15 -9.72
C ALA A 16 -11.16 10.22 -10.94
N LYS A 17 -12.29 9.89 -11.58
CA LYS A 17 -12.33 9.09 -12.81
C LYS A 17 -11.52 9.73 -13.93
N LYS A 18 -11.68 11.04 -14.18
CA LYS A 18 -10.87 11.75 -15.19
C LYS A 18 -9.38 11.71 -14.88
N THR A 19 -9.00 11.87 -13.62
CA THR A 19 -7.60 11.75 -13.19
C THR A 19 -7.07 10.33 -13.42
N LEU A 20 -7.88 9.30 -13.16
CA LEU A 20 -7.51 7.91 -13.43
C LEU A 20 -7.42 7.60 -14.91
N ASP A 21 -8.34 8.12 -15.72
CA ASP A 21 -8.31 7.99 -17.18
C ASP A 21 -6.99 8.52 -17.74
N LEU A 22 -6.54 9.70 -17.30
CA LEU A 22 -5.26 10.27 -17.73
C LEU A 22 -4.08 9.32 -17.44
N ILE A 23 -4.05 8.72 -16.25
CA ILE A 23 -2.96 7.81 -15.85
C ILE A 23 -3.04 6.51 -16.65
N SER A 24 -4.21 5.87 -16.69
CA SER A 24 -4.38 4.56 -17.32
C SER A 24 -4.27 4.63 -18.84
N ASN A 25 -4.72 5.71 -19.48
CA ASN A 25 -4.54 5.94 -20.92
C ASN A 25 -3.05 6.07 -21.28
N ALA A 26 -2.25 6.73 -20.44
CA ALA A 26 -0.79 6.84 -20.62
C ALA A 26 -0.04 5.50 -20.44
N ARG A 27 -0.71 4.45 -19.95
CA ARG A 27 -0.16 3.09 -19.83
C ARG A 27 -0.72 2.12 -20.89
N ALA A 28 -1.84 2.48 -21.52
CA ALA A 28 -2.45 1.67 -22.55
C ALA A 28 -1.70 1.79 -23.88
N LYS A 29 -1.38 0.65 -24.52
CA LYS A 29 -0.68 0.63 -25.82
C LYS A 29 -1.44 1.38 -26.93
N SER A 30 -2.77 1.35 -26.88
CA SER A 30 -3.67 2.05 -27.81
C SER A 30 -3.85 3.54 -27.50
N GLY A 31 -3.33 4.02 -26.37
CA GLY A 31 -3.62 5.36 -25.84
C GLY A 31 -4.97 5.48 -25.12
N THR A 32 -5.76 4.40 -25.08
CA THR A 32 -7.05 4.35 -24.37
C THR A 32 -7.16 3.04 -23.58
N HIS A 33 -7.42 3.13 -22.28
CA HIS A 33 -7.65 1.95 -21.44
C HIS A 33 -9.06 1.38 -21.60
N SER A 34 -9.24 0.11 -21.24
CA SER A 34 -10.54 -0.58 -21.26
C SER A 34 -11.18 -0.76 -19.87
N TYR A 35 -10.55 -0.26 -18.80
CA TYR A 35 -11.08 -0.36 -17.45
C TYR A 35 -12.36 0.45 -17.24
N THR A 36 -13.31 -0.12 -16.50
CA THR A 36 -14.48 0.58 -15.99
C THR A 36 -14.27 0.95 -14.53
N TRP A 37 -14.22 2.25 -14.26
CA TRP A 37 -14.12 2.76 -12.89
C TRP A 37 -15.43 2.59 -12.13
N ALA A 38 -15.32 2.20 -10.87
CA ALA A 38 -16.47 2.08 -9.98
C ALA A 38 -17.13 3.44 -9.71
N SER A 39 -18.42 3.39 -9.39
CA SER A 39 -19.24 4.59 -9.15
C SER A 39 -19.45 4.90 -7.66
N THR A 40 -19.09 4.00 -6.76
CA THR A 40 -19.13 4.26 -5.31
C THR A 40 -17.74 4.68 -4.81
N PRO A 41 -17.65 5.58 -3.82
CA PRO A 41 -16.36 6.00 -3.26
C PRO A 41 -15.50 4.83 -2.79
N GLU A 42 -16.08 3.88 -2.05
CA GLU A 42 -15.36 2.77 -1.44
C GLU A 42 -14.77 1.85 -2.52
N ALA A 43 -15.58 1.46 -3.51
CA ALA A 43 -15.12 0.59 -4.58
C ALA A 43 -14.09 1.29 -5.49
N LEU A 44 -14.22 2.60 -5.69
CA LEU A 44 -13.25 3.37 -6.46
C LEU A 44 -11.92 3.52 -5.70
N LEU A 45 -11.95 3.72 -4.38
CA LEU A 45 -10.75 3.72 -3.53
C LEU A 45 -10.02 2.37 -3.58
N ASP A 46 -10.76 1.25 -3.56
CA ASP A 46 -10.15 -0.07 -3.70
C ASP A 46 -9.52 -0.30 -5.09
N GLN A 47 -10.17 0.18 -6.15
CA GLN A 47 -9.57 0.17 -7.49
C GLN A 47 -8.31 1.04 -7.56
N ILE A 48 -8.33 2.24 -6.95
CA ILE A 48 -7.16 3.12 -6.86
C ILE A 48 -6.02 2.42 -6.12
N PHE A 49 -6.32 1.75 -5.00
CA PHE A 49 -5.32 0.99 -4.24
C PHE A 49 -4.65 -0.10 -5.10
N VAL A 50 -5.43 -0.86 -5.88
CA VAL A 50 -4.89 -1.87 -6.80
C VAL A 50 -4.05 -1.23 -7.90
N GLN A 51 -4.56 -0.20 -8.57
CA GLN A 51 -3.85 0.46 -9.69
C GLN A 51 -2.55 1.13 -9.24
N LYS A 52 -2.54 1.78 -8.07
CA LYS A 52 -1.34 2.38 -7.50
C LYS A 52 -0.25 1.34 -7.19
N ARG A 53 -0.64 0.13 -6.75
CA ARG A 53 0.30 -0.97 -6.50
C ARG A 53 0.88 -1.57 -7.77
N ILE A 54 0.10 -1.57 -8.86
CA ILE A 54 0.58 -1.99 -10.18
C ILE A 54 1.58 -0.96 -10.72
N GLU A 55 1.20 0.33 -10.69
CA GLU A 55 2.02 1.41 -11.24
C GLU A 55 3.35 1.55 -10.50
N LEU A 56 3.30 1.65 -9.17
CA LEU A 56 4.45 1.99 -8.33
C LEU A 56 5.16 0.74 -7.80
N TRP A 57 5.08 -0.35 -8.56
CA TRP A 57 5.70 -1.61 -8.17
C TRP A 57 7.23 -1.45 -8.15
N GLY A 58 7.85 -1.84 -7.03
CA GLY A 58 9.29 -1.71 -6.83
C GLY A 58 9.77 -0.34 -6.36
N GLU A 59 8.89 0.65 -6.24
CA GLU A 59 9.26 2.02 -5.84
C GLU A 59 9.15 2.29 -4.33
N GLY A 60 8.93 1.25 -3.52
CA GLY A 60 8.92 1.37 -2.05
C GLY A 60 7.61 1.91 -1.43
N HIS A 61 6.56 2.12 -2.21
CA HIS A 61 5.29 2.68 -1.69
C HIS A 61 4.38 1.68 -0.98
N ALA A 62 4.50 0.39 -1.28
CA ALA A 62 3.51 -0.61 -0.87
C ALA A 62 3.26 -0.62 0.64
N LEU A 63 4.31 -0.70 1.46
CA LEU A 63 4.16 -0.80 2.92
C LEU A 63 3.38 0.39 3.51
N PHE A 64 3.70 1.61 3.07
CA PHE A 64 3.02 2.82 3.55
C PHE A 64 1.55 2.84 3.15
N GLU A 65 1.21 2.37 1.96
CA GLU A 65 -0.19 2.27 1.51
C GLU A 65 -0.98 1.26 2.35
N PHE A 66 -0.41 0.09 2.64
CA PHE A 66 -1.05 -0.89 3.51
C PHE A 66 -1.26 -0.34 4.91
N ASN A 67 -0.25 0.32 5.49
CA ASN A 67 -0.33 0.85 6.85
C ASN A 67 -1.35 2.01 6.96
N ARG A 68 -1.28 3.03 6.09
CA ARG A 68 -2.17 4.20 6.19
C ARG A 68 -3.64 3.88 5.88
N LEU A 69 -3.90 2.81 5.14
CA LEU A 69 -5.24 2.34 4.79
C LEU A 69 -5.70 1.21 5.71
N GLU A 70 -4.92 0.88 6.73
CA GLU A 70 -5.22 -0.18 7.70
C GLU A 70 -5.52 -1.54 7.02
N LYS A 71 -4.83 -1.83 5.90
CA LYS A 71 -5.01 -3.06 5.13
C LYS A 71 -4.06 -4.17 5.59
N THR A 72 -4.58 -5.39 5.66
CA THR A 72 -3.82 -6.62 5.91
C THR A 72 -2.96 -6.97 4.69
N ILE A 73 -1.70 -7.35 4.92
CA ILE A 73 -0.85 -7.99 3.90
C ILE A 73 -1.03 -9.49 4.07
N ASP A 74 -1.67 -10.11 3.09
CA ASP A 74 -1.81 -11.56 2.99
C ASP A 74 -1.02 -12.10 1.79
N ARG A 75 -0.09 -13.02 2.09
CA ARG A 75 0.73 -13.73 1.10
C ARG A 75 0.56 -15.25 1.19
N THR A 76 -0.39 -15.71 2.01
CA THR A 76 -0.67 -17.13 2.32
C THR A 76 -1.75 -17.74 1.44
N TYR A 77 -2.26 -16.99 0.46
CA TYR A 77 -3.30 -17.44 -0.44
C TYR A 77 -2.84 -18.61 -1.35
N GLN A 78 -3.79 -19.47 -1.72
CA GLN A 78 -3.53 -20.61 -2.58
C GLN A 78 -2.93 -20.16 -3.93
N GLY A 79 -1.81 -20.79 -4.33
CA GLY A 79 -1.10 -20.44 -5.56
C GLY A 79 -0.17 -19.23 -5.44
N THR A 80 0.12 -18.76 -4.23
CA THR A 80 1.17 -17.75 -3.97
C THR A 80 2.53 -18.20 -4.49
N ASN A 81 3.29 -17.26 -5.07
CA ASN A 81 4.69 -17.45 -5.46
C ASN A 81 5.68 -16.92 -4.41
N HIS A 82 5.18 -16.48 -3.25
CA HIS A 82 6.03 -16.05 -2.14
C HIS A 82 6.65 -17.28 -1.46
N PRO A 83 7.99 -17.37 -1.35
CA PRO A 83 8.63 -18.51 -0.71
C PRO A 83 8.39 -18.47 0.80
N ALA A 84 7.95 -19.59 1.38
CA ALA A 84 7.61 -19.71 2.80
C ALA A 84 8.74 -19.23 3.74
N ALA A 85 10.00 -19.52 3.38
CA ALA A 85 11.16 -19.18 4.20
C ALA A 85 11.52 -17.68 4.24
N ASN A 86 11.09 -16.85 3.28
CA ASN A 86 11.40 -15.41 3.26
C ASN A 86 10.32 -14.57 3.95
N ILE A 87 9.39 -15.22 4.64
CA ILE A 87 8.34 -14.51 5.34
C ILE A 87 8.57 -14.70 6.83
N ILE A 88 9.38 -13.81 7.41
CA ILE A 88 9.47 -13.66 8.87
C ILE A 88 8.04 -13.35 9.36
N GLY A 89 7.41 -14.31 10.06
CA GLY A 89 6.00 -14.24 10.47
C GLY A 89 4.96 -14.60 9.39
N GLY A 90 5.33 -15.25 8.28
CA GLY A 90 4.44 -15.40 7.12
C GLY A 90 3.82 -16.74 6.82
N ASP A 91 3.71 -17.58 7.83
CA ASP A 91 2.70 -18.63 7.80
C ASP A 91 1.31 -18.08 8.13
N ARG A 92 1.16 -16.74 8.21
CA ARG A 92 -0.09 -16.04 8.48
C ARG A 92 -0.20 -14.70 7.75
N PRO A 93 -1.45 -14.20 7.57
CA PRO A 93 -1.67 -12.80 7.27
C PRO A 93 -1.04 -11.89 8.33
N LEU A 94 -0.50 -10.77 7.87
CA LEU A 94 0.00 -9.71 8.73
C LEU A 94 -1.08 -8.60 8.78
N PRO A 95 -1.74 -8.36 9.92
CA PRO A 95 -2.63 -7.21 10.09
C PRO A 95 -1.88 -5.87 9.98
N TRP A 96 -2.62 -4.77 9.89
CA TRP A 96 -2.02 -3.42 9.81
C TRP A 96 -1.36 -2.97 11.13
N HIS A 97 -1.84 -3.49 12.26
CA HIS A 97 -1.33 -3.20 13.61
C HIS A 97 -0.31 -4.24 14.11
N ASP A 98 0.23 -5.07 13.20
CA ASP A 98 1.23 -6.07 13.56
C ASP A 98 2.57 -5.40 13.88
N ALA A 99 3.28 -5.84 14.93
CA ALA A 99 4.56 -5.26 15.33
C ALA A 99 5.61 -5.28 14.20
N LEU A 100 5.56 -6.30 13.33
CA LEU A 100 6.42 -6.42 12.15
C LEU A 100 6.18 -5.33 11.08
N ARG A 101 5.17 -4.46 11.27
CA ARG A 101 4.90 -3.29 10.40
C ARG A 101 5.74 -2.07 10.71
N THR A 102 6.34 -2.04 11.90
CA THR A 102 7.11 -0.91 12.39
C THR A 102 8.59 -1.28 12.36
N PHE A 103 9.40 -0.41 11.75
CA PHE A 103 10.84 -0.62 11.75
C PHE A 103 11.38 -0.44 13.17
N GLN A 104 12.31 -1.31 13.53
CA GLN A 104 13.05 -1.19 14.78
C GLN A 104 13.98 0.03 14.71
N ILE A 105 14.13 0.72 15.84
CA ILE A 105 15.17 1.72 16.03
C ILE A 105 16.53 1.02 15.86
N PRO A 106 17.47 1.57 15.08
CA PRO A 106 18.78 0.96 14.92
C PRO A 106 19.48 0.79 16.27
N ILE A 107 20.08 -0.37 16.51
CA ILE A 107 20.79 -0.67 17.77
C ILE A 107 21.87 0.37 18.08
N LYS A 108 22.53 0.92 17.04
CA LYS A 108 23.53 1.98 17.21
C LYS A 108 22.98 3.27 17.82
N GLU A 109 21.70 3.57 17.64
CA GLU A 109 21.07 4.73 18.30
C GLU A 109 20.89 4.43 19.79
N ILE A 110 20.45 3.21 20.13
CA ILE A 110 20.29 2.77 21.54
C ILE A 110 21.63 2.70 22.27
N GLU A 111 22.67 2.21 21.60
CA GLU A 111 24.03 2.14 22.17
C GLU A 111 24.74 3.51 22.18
N GLY A 112 24.27 4.45 21.36
CA GLY A 112 24.96 5.72 21.08
C GLY A 112 24.34 6.94 21.77
N ASP A 113 23.10 6.85 22.24
CA ASP A 113 22.37 7.94 22.89
C ASP A 113 21.74 7.48 24.21
N ASP A 114 22.22 8.03 25.33
CA ASP A 114 21.70 7.73 26.67
C ASP A 114 20.20 8.07 26.85
N ALA A 115 19.63 8.91 25.97
CA ALA A 115 18.21 9.24 25.98
C ALA A 115 17.31 8.20 25.30
N ILE A 116 17.88 7.26 24.52
CA ILE A 116 17.15 6.23 23.81
C ILE A 116 17.56 4.86 24.36
N THR A 117 16.67 4.26 25.12
CA THR A 117 16.94 2.99 25.81
C THR A 117 16.26 1.81 25.13
N GLU A 118 16.56 0.59 25.58
CA GLU A 118 15.83 -0.62 25.12
C GLU A 118 14.31 -0.53 25.37
N ALA A 119 13.88 0.24 26.37
CA ALA A 119 12.46 0.44 26.65
C ALA A 119 11.74 1.32 25.61
N ASP A 120 12.49 2.12 24.85
CA ASP A 120 11.98 2.98 23.78
C ASP A 120 11.91 2.25 22.43
N GLN A 121 12.40 1.02 22.37
CA GLN A 121 12.38 0.20 21.16
C GLN A 121 10.94 -0.14 20.75
N ASN A 122 10.70 -0.16 19.44
CA ASN A 122 9.45 -0.64 18.89
C ASN A 122 9.27 -2.13 19.23
N PRO A 123 8.04 -2.58 19.52
CA PRO A 123 7.77 -3.97 19.91
C PRO A 123 8.20 -5.00 18.87
#